data_AF-A0A2D4SSA5-F1
#
_entry.id   AF-A0A2D4SSA5-F1
#
_cell.length_a   1.000
_cell.length_b   1.000
_cell.length_c   1.000
_cell.angle_alpha   90.00
_cell.angle_beta   90.00
_cell.angle_gamma   90.00
#
_symmetry.space_group_name_H-M   'P 1'
#
loop_
_entity.id
_entity.type
_entity.pdbx_description
1 polymer ?
#
loop_
_entity_poly.entity_id
_entity_poly.type
_entity_poly.pdbx_seq_one_letter_code
_entity_poly.pdbx_strand_id
1 'polypeptide(L)' 'TAGEGVEGWASAQENIAYFTPKEPLVAGEAYTIQILEGGIRDINNNPVETTIEQTFYTIGQ' A
#
# COMPACT_ATOMS: atom_id res chain seq x y z
N THR A 1 1.64 5.34 14.17
CA THR A 1 0.83 6.51 13.75
C THR A 1 0.94 6.56 12.25
N ALA A 2 -0.16 6.54 11.49
CA ALA A 2 -0.07 6.61 10.04
C ALA A 2 0.59 7.95 9.66
N GLY A 3 1.67 7.90 8.87
CA GLY A 3 2.27 9.09 8.27
C GLY A 3 1.35 9.67 7.20
N GLU A 4 1.80 10.71 6.52
CA GLU A 4 1.09 11.20 5.33
C GLU A 4 1.15 10.12 4.23
N GLY A 5 -0.01 9.84 3.61
CA GLY A 5 -0.08 8.88 2.51
C GLY A 5 0.71 9.38 1.30
N VAL A 6 1.41 8.48 0.62
CA VAL A 6 2.09 8.80 -0.64
C VAL A 6 1.04 8.97 -1.73
N GLU A 7 1.04 10.11 -2.45
CA GLU A 7 0.18 10.28 -3.63
C GLU A 7 0.56 9.30 -4.73
N GLY A 8 -0.44 8.73 -5.41
CA GLY A 8 -0.20 7.80 -6.50
C GLY A 8 -1.47 7.39 -7.22
N TRP A 9 -1.31 6.48 -8.17
CA TRP A 9 -2.41 5.85 -8.90
C TRP A 9 -2.57 4.41 -8.45
N ALA A 10 -3.82 3.97 -8.38
CA ALA A 10 -4.16 2.58 -8.09
C ALA A 10 -4.85 1.95 -9.30
N SER A 11 -4.55 0.67 -9.54
CA SER A 11 -5.30 -0.17 -10.47
C SER A 11 -5.42 -1.58 -9.88
N ALA A 12 -6.30 -2.38 -10.46
CA ALA A 12 -6.43 -3.79 -10.09
C ALA A 12 -6.63 -4.64 -11.34
N GLN A 13 -6.06 -5.83 -11.34
CA GLN A 13 -6.27 -6.86 -12.35
C GLN A 13 -6.39 -8.21 -11.66
N GLU A 14 -7.51 -8.90 -11.91
CA GLU A 14 -7.82 -10.18 -11.27
C GLU A 14 -7.72 -10.10 -9.74
N ASN A 15 -6.74 -10.77 -9.15
CA ASN A 15 -6.47 -10.80 -7.71
C ASN A 15 -5.26 -9.96 -7.29
N ILE A 16 -4.77 -9.05 -8.16
CA ILE A 16 -3.60 -8.21 -7.91
C ILE A 16 -4.02 -6.74 -7.90
N ALA A 17 -3.70 -6.05 -6.79
CA ALA A 17 -3.79 -4.60 -6.70
C ALA A 17 -2.41 -3.98 -6.96
N TYR A 18 -2.37 -2.95 -7.80
CA TYR A 18 -1.17 -2.19 -8.12
C TYR A 18 -1.30 -0.79 -7.56
N PHE A 19 -0.20 -0.27 -7.02
CA PHE A 19 -0.06 1.11 -6.63
C PHE A 19 1.23 1.66 -7.24
N THR A 20 1.16 2.85 -7.83
CA THR A 20 2.32 3.54 -8.40
C THR A 20 2.40 4.94 -7.81
N PRO A 21 3.47 5.28 -7.05
CA PRO A 21 3.71 6.63 -6.58
C PRO A 21 3.71 7.64 -7.73
N LYS A 22 3.12 8.81 -7.49
CA LYS A 22 3.06 9.89 -8.48
C LYS A 22 4.42 10.52 -8.74
N GLU A 23 5.20 10.64 -7.67
CA GLU A 23 6.57 11.12 -7.69
C GLU A 23 7.51 10.00 -7.23
N PRO A 24 8.78 10.00 -7.66
CA PRO A 24 9.78 9.06 -7.17
C PRO A 24 9.87 9.07 -5.64
N LEU A 25 9.95 7.88 -5.03
CA LEU A 25 10.19 7.75 -3.60
C LEU A 25 11.58 8.28 -3.24
N VAL A 26 11.69 8.92 -2.08
CA VAL A 26 12.97 9.41 -1.55
C VAL A 26 13.89 8.21 -1.23
N ALA A 27 15.17 8.32 -1.61
CA ALA A 27 16.19 7.29 -1.38
C ALA A 27 16.59 7.19 0.10
N GLY A 28 16.84 5.97 0.59
CA GLY A 28 17.21 5.70 1.98
C GLY A 28 16.09 5.86 3.00
N GLU A 29 14.85 6.08 2.55
CA GLU A 29 13.69 6.31 3.42
C GLU A 29 12.86 5.03 3.61
N ALA A 30 12.25 4.92 4.79
CA ALA A 30 11.32 3.86 5.13
C ALA A 30 9.91 4.21 4.67
N TYR A 31 9.26 3.28 3.96
CA TYR A 31 7.85 3.38 3.58
C TYR A 31 7.08 2.19 4.10
N THR A 32 5.88 2.44 4.60
CA THR A 32 4.96 1.41 5.08
C THR A 32 3.78 1.29 4.12
N ILE A 33 3.54 0.07 3.64
CA ILE A 33 2.31 -0.32 2.96
C ILE A 33 1.32 -0.75 4.03
N GLN A 34 0.13 -0.13 4.03
CA GLN A 34 -0.98 -0.50 4.91
C GLN A 34 -2.18 -0.92 4.06
N ILE A 35 -2.63 -2.15 4.24
CA ILE A 35 -3.95 -2.61 3.78
C ILE A 35 -4.85 -2.54 4.99
N LEU A 36 -5.65 -1.48 5.09
CA LEU A 36 -6.50 -1.23 6.25
C LEU A 36 -7.59 -2.30 6.41
N GLU A 37 -7.94 -2.59 7.66
CA GLU A 37 -9.13 -3.38 8.00
C GLU A 37 -10.35 -2.88 7.20
N GLY A 38 -11.06 -3.81 6.56
CA GLY A 38 -12.23 -3.50 5.73
C GLY A 38 -11.96 -2.77 4.41
N GLY A 39 -10.70 -2.41 4.11
CA GLY A 39 -10.33 -1.64 2.92
C GLY A 39 -10.36 -2.44 1.61
N ILE A 40 -10.16 -3.76 1.67
CA ILE A 40 -10.28 -4.68 0.53
C ILE A 40 -11.29 -5.78 0.88
N ARG A 41 -12.04 -6.24 -0.12
CA ARG A 41 -13.04 -7.30 -0.01
C ARG A 41 -12.86 -8.32 -1.13
N ASP A 42 -13.17 -9.58 -0.85
CA ASP A 42 -13.24 -10.62 -1.87
C ASP A 42 -14.57 -10.57 -2.68
N ILE A 43 -14.73 -11.47 -3.65
CA ILE A 43 -15.93 -11.55 -4.50
C ILE A 43 -17.21 -11.90 -3.73
N ASN A 44 -17.08 -12.49 -2.54
CA ASN A 44 -18.20 -12.82 -1.64
C ASN A 44 -18.43 -11.72 -0.59
N ASN A 45 -17.77 -10.56 -0.74
CA ASN A 45 -17.85 -9.41 0.16
C ASN A 45 -17.23 -9.61 1.55
N ASN A 46 -16.38 -10.63 1.73
CA ASN A 46 -15.62 -10.82 2.96
C ASN A 46 -14.50 -9.76 3.04
N PRO A 47 -14.44 -8.93 4.10
CA PRO A 47 -13.40 -7.93 4.26
C PRO A 47 -12.08 -8.53 4.76
N VAL A 48 -10.97 -7.83 4.50
CA VAL A 48 -9.73 -8.01 5.28
C VAL A 48 -10.03 -7.72 6.75
N GLU A 49 -9.83 -8.71 7.62
CA GLU A 49 -10.25 -8.67 9.03
C GLU A 49 -9.38 -7.78 9.92
N THR A 50 -8.11 -7.61 9.57
CA THR A 50 -7.17 -6.79 10.36
C THR A 50 -6.23 -6.04 9.42
N THR A 51 -5.77 -4.87 9.84
CA THR A 51 -4.79 -4.10 9.06
C THR A 51 -3.52 -4.93 8.84
N ILE A 52 -3.14 -5.10 7.57
CA ILE A 52 -1.89 -5.74 7.17
C ILE A 52 -0.87 -4.63 6.93
N GLU A 53 0.29 -4.73 7.57
CA GLU A 53 1.37 -3.73 7.45
C GLU A 53 2.66 -4.39 7.00
N GLN A 54 3.34 -3.75 6.05
CA GLN A 54 4.68 -4.13 5.62
C GLN A 54 5.53 -2.90 5.41
N THR A 55 6.77 -2.91 5.91
CA THR A 55 7.72 -1.81 5.72
C THR A 55 8.87 -2.25 4.81
N PHE A 56 9.26 -1.37 3.90
CA PHE A 56 10.45 -1.52 3.09
C PHE A 56 11.29 -0.24 3.12
N TYR A 57 12.56 -0.37 2.74
CA TYR A 57 13.47 0.76 2.56
C TYR A 57 13.80 0.90 1.08
N THR A 58 13.75 2.12 0.56
CA THR A 58 14.40 2.41 -0.72
C THR A 58 15.91 2.28 -0.55
N ILE A 59 16.61 1.86 -1.59
CA ILE A 59 18.08 1.83 -1.55
C ILE A 59 18.62 3.24 -1.32
N GLY A 60 19.55 3.39 -0.38
CA GLY A 60 20.37 4.60 -0.26
C GLY A 60 21.46 4.61 -1.33
N GLN A 61 21.95 5.80 -1.69
CA GLN A 61 23.19 5.93 -2.47
C GLN A 61 24.43 5.77 -1.60
#